data_AF-A0A7S1VEV3-F1
#
_entry.id   AF-A0A7S1VEV3-F1
#
_cell.length_a   1.000
_cell.length_b   1.000
_cell.length_c   1.000
_cell.angle_alpha   90.00
_cell.angle_beta   90.00
_cell.angle_gamma   90.00
#
_symmetry.space_group_name_H-M   'P 1'
#
loop_
_entity.id
_entity.type
_entity.pdbx_description
1 polymer ?
#
loop_
_entity_poly.entity_id
_entity_poly.type
_entity_poly.pdbx_seq_one_letter_code
_entity_poly.pdbx_strand_id
1 'polypeptide(L)'
;MDNKINTEDDVTPLLVNSTRNPASSPGVHLSVTTLVFAFWAAYAFGGITIHLQVRRTDRNGRTPSKAPTDHGTSIQNFIRTENSFVDDDGGPWNTSVADRNVPRPAWLMSFPNSGTTFTSYLILIASNTRRATNYGAEEYLDETGNSVPVFENDLNGPFWADPLQENSTYPTRYVVTKTHCTGYCVSCGPDKYVNTPYSFLHSCLSGHRGHLDTTGTRQKVRVTYSPEKIHRAIHLIRNPFDNIVSRYHLEQHQRMKRDGTEMPSTKEGFRDYCKDVNKELQHDEHVSKVWDTYIFHLLKDVPCHSDFFRYIQWHNLASTVLNEFMQIPTYTLHYENFESRFNETAKEVLDFLELEQVQHFPEFVLGKQYQDYFEEDEKVRVKEALRSMASIETWRNVQHYFDGIEA
;
A
#
# COMPACT_ATOMS: atom_id res chain seq x y z
N MET A 1 -3.51 -34.00 -6.64
CA MET A 1 -3.28 -33.15 -7.83
C MET A 1 -2.82 -31.82 -7.26
N ASP A 2 -1.52 -31.70 -7.05
CA ASP A 2 -0.93 -30.60 -6.27
C ASP A 2 -0.68 -29.42 -7.22
N ASN A 3 -1.67 -28.54 -7.32
CA ASN A 3 -1.50 -27.25 -7.98
C ASN A 3 -0.63 -26.37 -7.08
N LYS A 4 0.66 -26.24 -7.43
CA LYS A 4 1.51 -25.17 -6.87
C LYS A 4 0.94 -23.83 -7.30
N ILE A 5 0.38 -23.10 -6.34
CA ILE A 5 -0.06 -21.71 -6.50
C ILE A 5 1.20 -20.85 -6.65
N ASN A 6 1.47 -20.37 -7.87
CA ASN A 6 2.51 -19.38 -8.11
C ASN A 6 2.01 -18.03 -7.59
N THR A 7 2.63 -17.52 -6.51
CA THR A 7 2.37 -16.18 -6.00
C THR A 7 2.95 -15.15 -6.97
N GLU A 8 2.25 -14.01 -7.13
CA GLU A 8 2.57 -12.97 -8.13
C GLU A 8 3.92 -12.26 -7.89
N ASP A 9 4.54 -12.50 -6.74
CA ASP A 9 5.87 -12.00 -6.39
C ASP A 9 7.02 -12.84 -6.98
N ASP A 10 6.73 -13.99 -7.59
CA ASP A 10 7.75 -14.88 -8.18
C ASP A 10 8.01 -14.65 -9.67
N VAL A 11 7.39 -13.63 -10.29
CA VAL A 11 7.78 -13.18 -11.65
C VAL A 11 9.00 -12.24 -11.56
N THR A 12 10.07 -12.74 -10.96
CA THR A 12 11.42 -12.21 -11.15
C THR A 12 12.26 -13.35 -11.71
N PRO A 13 12.87 -13.26 -12.91
CA PRO A 13 13.72 -14.33 -13.41
C PRO A 13 15.01 -14.37 -12.57
N LEU A 14 15.05 -15.27 -11.59
CA LEU A 14 16.27 -15.63 -10.87
C LEU A 14 17.18 -16.45 -11.79
N LEU A 15 18.03 -15.75 -12.55
CA LEU A 15 19.24 -16.36 -13.13
C LEU A 15 20.32 -16.40 -12.05
N VAL A 16 20.33 -17.47 -11.26
CA VAL A 16 21.41 -17.77 -10.31
C VAL A 16 22.54 -18.48 -11.06
N ASN A 17 23.64 -17.77 -11.29
CA ASN A 17 24.94 -18.40 -11.57
C ASN A 17 25.73 -18.46 -10.26
N SER A 18 25.77 -19.63 -9.63
CA SER A 18 26.59 -19.88 -8.45
C SER A 18 27.51 -21.08 -8.68
N THR A 19 28.79 -20.79 -8.91
CA THR A 19 29.88 -21.72 -8.65
C THR A 19 30.65 -21.20 -7.45
N ARG A 20 30.55 -21.88 -6.29
CA ARG A 20 31.62 -21.88 -5.27
C ARG A 20 31.49 -23.08 -4.33
N ASN A 21 32.61 -23.80 -4.21
CA ASN A 21 32.84 -24.93 -3.32
C ASN A 21 32.90 -24.52 -1.85
N PRO A 22 32.64 -25.45 -0.90
CA PRO A 22 32.63 -25.17 0.52
C PRO A 22 34.01 -25.37 1.17
N ALA A 23 34.30 -24.56 2.18
CA ALA A 23 35.35 -24.83 3.16
C ALA A 23 34.73 -24.76 4.56
N SER A 24 34.91 -25.86 5.28
CA SER A 24 34.47 -26.15 6.64
C SER A 24 35.35 -25.50 7.71
N SER A 25 34.78 -25.27 8.91
CA SER A 25 35.27 -25.61 10.28
C SER A 25 34.78 -24.57 11.33
N PRO A 26 34.92 -24.80 12.65
CA PRO A 26 33.99 -25.56 13.48
C PRO A 26 33.42 -24.73 14.67
N GLY A 27 32.40 -25.29 15.31
CA GLY A 27 31.61 -24.64 16.35
C GLY A 27 32.26 -24.54 17.74
N VAL A 28 31.60 -23.74 18.58
CA VAL A 28 31.81 -23.68 20.03
C VAL A 28 30.44 -23.79 20.70
N HIS A 29 30.25 -24.85 21.47
CA HIS A 29 29.13 -25.04 22.39
C HIS A 29 29.40 -24.27 23.69
N LEU A 30 28.39 -23.57 24.21
CA LEU A 30 28.35 -23.14 25.61
C LEU A 30 27.01 -23.53 26.21
N SER A 31 27.09 -24.43 27.19
CA SER A 31 26.02 -24.87 28.09
C SER A 31 26.00 -23.95 29.31
N VAL A 32 24.83 -23.50 29.74
CA VAL A 32 24.64 -22.92 31.07
C VAL A 32 23.41 -23.55 31.71
N THR A 33 23.68 -24.27 32.79
CA THR A 33 22.71 -24.85 33.71
C THR A 33 22.82 -24.10 35.05
N THR A 34 21.66 -23.81 35.64
CA THR A 34 21.40 -23.72 37.10
C THR A 34 21.60 -22.39 37.85
N LEU A 35 20.48 -21.77 38.25
CA LEU A 35 20.19 -21.12 39.56
C LEU A 35 18.71 -20.66 39.53
N VAL A 36 17.70 -21.49 39.87
CA VAL A 36 17.20 -21.92 41.19
C VAL A 36 16.62 -20.77 42.06
N PHE A 37 15.28 -20.75 42.11
CA PHE A 37 14.36 -20.35 43.20
C PHE A 37 14.35 -18.90 43.72
N ALA A 38 13.20 -18.21 43.58
CA ALA A 38 12.25 -18.01 44.69
C ALA A 38 10.98 -17.24 44.27
N PHE A 39 9.88 -17.54 44.98
CA PHE A 39 8.59 -16.81 45.09
C PHE A 39 7.47 -17.08 44.07
N TRP A 40 6.88 -18.27 44.22
CA TRP A 40 5.42 -18.44 44.17
C TRP A 40 4.88 -18.45 45.61
N ALA A 41 4.11 -17.43 46.00
CA ALA A 41 3.04 -17.48 47.02
C ALA A 41 2.67 -16.06 47.48
N ALA A 42 1.63 -15.46 46.88
CA ALA A 42 0.58 -14.73 47.61
C ALA A 42 -0.48 -14.18 46.64
N TYR A 43 -1.72 -14.16 47.14
CA TYR A 43 -2.92 -13.44 46.68
C TYR A 43 -3.92 -14.15 45.76
N ALA A 44 -4.65 -15.08 46.39
CA ALA A 44 -6.12 -15.08 46.32
C ALA A 44 -6.68 -14.32 47.55
N PHE A 45 -7.84 -13.68 47.38
CA PHE A 45 -8.64 -12.87 48.31
C PHE A 45 -8.35 -11.36 48.39
N GLY A 46 -9.41 -10.59 48.14
CA GLY A 46 -9.72 -9.38 48.88
C GLY A 46 -9.37 -8.07 48.18
N GLY A 47 -10.40 -7.42 47.61
CA GLY A 47 -10.29 -6.09 47.06
C GLY A 47 -9.78 -5.06 48.08
N ILE A 48 -8.74 -4.34 47.66
CA ILE A 48 -8.37 -3.03 48.19
C ILE A 48 -8.18 -2.12 46.97
N THR A 49 -9.07 -1.13 46.84
CA THR A 49 -8.89 -0.04 45.89
C THR A 49 -7.82 0.90 46.43
N ILE A 50 -6.60 0.79 45.91
CA ILE A 50 -5.52 1.74 46.18
C ILE A 50 -5.58 2.84 45.13
N HIS A 51 -6.00 4.05 45.52
CA HIS A 51 -5.82 5.25 44.69
C HIS A 51 -4.35 5.67 44.73
N LEU A 52 -3.56 5.17 43.78
CA LEU A 52 -2.21 5.66 43.51
C LEU A 52 -2.28 6.92 42.64
N GLN A 53 -2.21 8.10 43.27
CA GLN A 53 -1.86 9.34 42.58
C GLN A 53 -0.35 9.35 42.31
N VAL A 54 0.05 9.03 41.08
CA VAL A 54 1.41 9.26 40.59
C VAL A 54 1.58 10.75 40.29
N ARG A 55 2.11 11.51 41.25
CA ARG A 55 2.65 12.86 40.97
C ARG A 55 4.09 12.72 40.48
N ARG A 56 4.31 12.94 39.17
CA ARG A 56 5.63 13.28 38.65
C ARG A 56 5.93 14.74 38.99
N THR A 57 6.80 14.97 39.96
CA THR A 57 7.48 16.26 40.16
C THR A 57 8.79 16.25 39.38
N ASP A 58 9.00 17.24 38.52
CA ASP A 58 10.32 17.50 37.97
C ASP A 58 11.27 18.00 39.08
N ARG A 59 12.57 17.90 38.83
CA ARG A 59 13.62 18.23 39.82
C ARG A 59 13.78 19.73 40.07
N ASN A 60 12.92 20.59 39.51
CA ASN A 60 13.07 22.05 39.55
C ASN A 60 11.87 22.80 40.14
N GLY A 61 10.86 22.11 40.68
CA GLY A 61 9.82 22.75 41.50
C GLY A 61 9.05 23.85 40.78
N ARG A 62 8.93 23.79 39.45
CA ARG A 62 8.13 24.73 38.67
C ARG A 62 6.76 24.13 38.37
N THR A 63 5.73 24.83 38.83
CA THR A 63 4.34 24.60 38.42
C THR A 63 4.21 24.81 36.91
N PRO A 64 3.55 23.90 36.17
CA PRO A 64 3.32 24.10 34.74
C PRO A 64 2.37 25.27 34.54
N SER A 65 2.86 26.35 33.95
CA SER A 65 2.04 27.46 33.49
C SER A 65 1.07 26.97 32.43
N LYS A 66 -0.22 27.27 32.60
CA LYS A 66 -1.28 27.06 31.62
C LYS A 66 -0.81 27.53 30.24
N ALA A 67 -0.77 26.61 29.28
CA ALA A 67 -0.59 26.95 27.88
C ALA A 67 -1.83 27.75 27.41
N PRO A 68 -1.66 28.81 26.61
CA PRO A 68 -2.79 29.52 26.03
C PRO A 68 -3.51 28.60 25.05
N THR A 69 -4.79 28.36 25.31
CA THR A 69 -5.74 27.88 24.31
C THR A 69 -6.01 29.03 23.34
N ASP A 70 -5.20 29.14 22.29
CA ASP A 70 -5.52 30.00 21.16
C ASP A 70 -6.41 29.21 20.18
N HIS A 71 -7.71 29.40 20.37
CA HIS A 71 -8.74 28.95 19.44
C HIS A 71 -8.91 30.02 18.35
N GLY A 72 -8.70 29.62 17.11
CA GLY A 72 -9.39 30.25 15.97
C GLY A 72 -8.55 31.18 15.11
N THR A 73 -7.50 30.66 14.50
CA THR A 73 -7.09 31.15 13.16
C THR A 73 -7.78 30.29 12.10
N SER A 74 -8.74 30.92 11.44
CA SER A 74 -9.61 30.36 10.40
C SER A 74 -8.84 29.65 9.29
N ILE A 75 -9.23 28.40 9.02
CA ILE A 75 -8.81 27.54 7.89
C ILE A 75 -9.00 28.23 6.53
N GLN A 76 -9.83 29.28 6.45
CA GLN A 76 -9.92 30.08 5.23
C GLN A 76 -8.69 30.95 4.97
N ASN A 77 -7.87 31.30 5.96
CA ASN A 77 -6.78 32.25 5.71
C ASN A 77 -5.55 31.60 5.05
N PHE A 78 -5.30 30.31 5.23
CA PHE A 78 -4.21 29.62 4.50
C PHE A 78 -4.62 29.32 3.04
N ILE A 79 -5.89 28.92 2.85
CA ILE A 79 -6.48 28.73 1.52
C ILE A 79 -6.63 30.07 0.77
N ARG A 80 -6.87 31.19 1.48
CA ARG A 80 -7.05 32.51 0.87
C ARG A 80 -5.76 33.27 0.57
N THR A 81 -4.63 32.92 1.19
CA THR A 81 -3.32 33.46 0.78
C THR A 81 -2.71 32.76 -0.45
N GLU A 82 -3.27 31.62 -0.89
CA GLU A 82 -2.95 31.01 -2.19
C GLU A 82 -4.07 31.15 -3.23
N ASN A 83 -5.33 31.38 -2.83
CA ASN A 83 -6.46 31.60 -3.74
C ASN A 83 -6.71 33.07 -4.13
N SER A 84 -5.68 33.92 -4.15
CA SER A 84 -5.74 35.21 -4.86
C SER A 84 -4.98 35.18 -6.19
N PHE A 85 -4.83 33.99 -6.79
CA PHE A 85 -4.63 33.89 -8.23
C PHE A 85 -6.00 34.03 -8.90
N VAL A 86 -6.27 35.28 -9.28
CA VAL A 86 -7.27 35.64 -10.28
C VAL A 86 -7.01 34.77 -11.52
N ASP A 87 -8.07 34.21 -12.07
CA ASP A 87 -8.10 33.58 -13.40
C ASP A 87 -7.38 34.48 -14.41
N ASP A 88 -6.12 34.17 -14.69
CA ASP A 88 -5.40 34.68 -15.85
C ASP A 88 -5.51 33.58 -16.91
N ASP A 89 -6.42 33.82 -17.84
CA ASP A 89 -6.78 33.07 -19.02
C ASP A 89 -5.70 32.08 -19.51
N GLY A 90 -5.94 30.76 -19.34
CA GLY A 90 -5.71 29.73 -20.36
C GLY A 90 -4.39 29.74 -21.15
N GLY A 91 -3.29 30.23 -20.57
CA GLY A 91 -1.98 30.22 -21.22
C GLY A 91 -1.41 28.81 -21.28
N PRO A 92 -0.97 28.30 -22.44
CA PRO A 92 -0.29 27.01 -22.50
C PRO A 92 0.94 27.11 -21.62
N TRP A 93 1.09 26.17 -20.67
CA TRP A 93 2.31 26.00 -19.88
C TRP A 93 3.51 26.13 -20.80
N ASN A 94 4.15 27.30 -20.78
CA ASN A 94 5.33 27.60 -21.59
C ASN A 94 6.52 27.00 -20.84
N THR A 95 6.46 25.68 -20.62
CA THR A 95 7.63 24.90 -20.24
C THR A 95 8.58 25.06 -21.40
N SER A 96 9.76 25.65 -21.11
CA SER A 96 10.80 25.82 -22.09
C SER A 96 11.00 24.51 -22.85
N VAL A 97 11.19 24.58 -24.17
CA VAL A 97 11.30 23.42 -25.07
C VAL A 97 12.33 22.38 -24.59
N ALA A 98 13.27 22.76 -23.71
CA ALA A 98 14.25 21.90 -23.07
C ALA A 98 13.64 20.85 -22.11
N ASP A 99 12.42 21.04 -21.58
CA ASP A 99 11.78 20.12 -20.63
C ASP A 99 10.89 19.06 -21.32
N ARG A 100 10.79 19.09 -22.65
CA ARG A 100 9.93 18.17 -23.42
C ARG A 100 10.42 16.72 -23.45
N ASN A 101 11.63 16.45 -22.99
CA ASN A 101 12.25 15.12 -23.05
C ASN A 101 12.20 14.36 -21.72
N VAL A 102 11.69 14.97 -20.65
CA VAL A 102 11.58 14.31 -19.35
C VAL A 102 10.17 13.75 -19.19
N PRO A 103 10.00 12.43 -19.02
CA PRO A 103 8.68 11.85 -18.84
C PRO A 103 8.03 12.35 -17.54
N ARG A 104 6.74 12.64 -17.62
CA ARG A 104 5.94 13.06 -16.48
C ARG A 104 5.41 11.83 -15.74
N PRO A 105 5.59 11.72 -14.42
CA PRO A 105 5.01 10.64 -13.65
C PRO A 105 3.48 10.56 -13.80
N ALA A 106 3.00 9.37 -14.10
CA ALA A 106 1.60 8.97 -14.02
C ALA A 106 1.48 7.91 -12.94
N TRP A 107 0.73 8.19 -11.87
CA TRP A 107 0.61 7.22 -10.78
C TRP A 107 -0.16 5.98 -11.22
N LEU A 108 0.34 4.80 -10.86
CA LEU A 108 -0.44 3.57 -10.80
C LEU A 108 -0.77 3.33 -9.32
N MET A 109 -1.92 3.82 -8.90
CA MET A 109 -2.39 3.78 -7.52
C MET A 109 -3.23 2.53 -7.30
N SER A 110 -2.93 1.78 -6.25
CA SER A 110 -3.78 0.66 -5.83
C SER A 110 -3.66 0.39 -4.35
N PHE A 111 -4.73 -0.16 -3.77
CA PHE A 111 -4.58 -0.93 -2.55
C PHE A 111 -3.68 -2.15 -2.85
N PRO A 112 -2.73 -2.51 -1.96
CA PRO A 112 -1.77 -3.57 -2.27
C PRO A 112 -2.44 -4.87 -2.72
N ASN A 113 -1.79 -5.55 -3.66
CA ASN A 113 -2.23 -6.82 -4.26
C ASN A 113 -3.51 -6.74 -5.11
N SER A 114 -3.87 -5.55 -5.60
CA SER A 114 -4.92 -5.38 -6.60
C SER A 114 -4.45 -5.64 -8.05
N GLY A 115 -3.29 -6.27 -8.26
CA GLY A 115 -2.77 -6.59 -9.59
C GLY A 115 -1.81 -5.56 -10.19
N THR A 116 -1.22 -4.68 -9.38
CA THR A 116 -0.24 -3.68 -9.89
C THR A 116 0.97 -4.28 -10.55
N THR A 117 1.46 -5.42 -10.06
CA THR A 117 2.60 -6.11 -10.67
C THR A 117 2.27 -6.51 -12.10
N PHE A 118 1.11 -7.15 -12.32
CA PHE A 118 0.67 -7.52 -13.67
C PHE A 118 0.45 -6.29 -14.56
N THR A 119 -0.31 -5.28 -14.10
CA THR A 119 -0.58 -4.07 -14.90
C THR A 119 0.73 -3.36 -15.29
N SER A 120 1.66 -3.26 -14.36
CA SER A 120 2.96 -2.63 -14.58
C SER A 120 3.84 -3.43 -15.55
N TYR A 121 3.82 -4.77 -15.44
CA TYR A 121 4.49 -5.67 -16.38
C TYR A 121 3.89 -5.62 -17.78
N LEU A 122 2.56 -5.59 -17.90
CA LEU A 122 1.86 -5.44 -19.17
C LEU A 122 2.29 -4.17 -19.89
N ILE A 123 2.36 -3.04 -19.18
CA ILE A 123 2.83 -1.78 -19.75
C ILE A 123 4.28 -1.93 -20.24
N LEU A 124 5.17 -2.44 -19.39
CA LEU A 124 6.59 -2.64 -19.73
C LEU A 124 6.75 -3.46 -21.03
N ILE A 125 6.08 -4.61 -21.13
CA ILE A 125 6.20 -5.50 -22.28
C ILE A 125 5.59 -4.86 -23.53
N ALA A 126 4.35 -4.39 -23.43
CA ALA A 126 3.60 -3.94 -24.59
C ALA A 126 4.16 -2.66 -25.23
N SER A 127 4.66 -1.72 -24.42
CA SER A 127 5.26 -0.48 -24.93
C SER A 127 6.78 -0.54 -25.06
N ASN A 128 7.44 -1.58 -24.52
CA ASN A 128 8.89 -1.66 -24.39
C ASN A 128 9.49 -0.42 -23.68
N THR A 129 8.72 0.24 -22.80
CA THR A 129 9.17 1.42 -22.06
C THR A 129 9.39 1.13 -20.59
N ARG A 130 10.43 1.72 -20.02
CA ARG A 130 10.72 1.66 -18.58
C ARG A 130 9.59 2.27 -17.74
N ARG A 131 9.50 1.80 -16.51
CA ARG A 131 8.53 2.22 -15.50
C ARG A 131 9.24 2.64 -14.21
N ALA A 132 8.51 3.35 -13.36
CA ALA A 132 9.00 3.91 -12.12
C ALA A 132 8.22 3.42 -10.90
N THR A 133 8.73 3.74 -9.71
CA THR A 133 8.15 3.40 -8.43
C THR A 133 8.49 4.45 -7.37
N ASN A 134 7.62 4.59 -6.36
CA ASN A 134 7.97 5.33 -5.14
C ASN A 134 8.84 4.50 -4.18
N TYR A 135 9.05 3.21 -4.47
CA TYR A 135 9.71 2.24 -3.60
C TYR A 135 11.13 1.89 -4.08
N GLY A 136 11.96 2.88 -4.44
CA GLY A 136 13.32 2.64 -4.94
C GLY A 136 14.21 1.81 -4.00
N ALA A 137 13.92 1.83 -2.69
CA ALA A 137 14.57 1.00 -1.68
C ALA A 137 14.17 -0.49 -1.71
N GLU A 138 13.26 -0.89 -2.59
CA GLU A 138 12.89 -2.28 -2.86
C GLU A 138 13.37 -2.75 -4.24
N GLU A 139 13.74 -1.81 -5.12
CA GLU A 139 14.17 -2.09 -6.49
C GLU A 139 15.69 -2.25 -6.63
N TYR A 140 16.20 -2.15 -7.86
CA TYR A 140 17.61 -2.11 -8.16
C TYR A 140 18.32 -0.85 -7.63
N LEU A 141 19.59 -1.04 -7.30
CA LEU A 141 20.55 0.03 -7.02
C LEU A 141 21.61 0.02 -8.11
N ASP A 142 22.01 1.20 -8.57
CA ASP A 142 23.07 1.36 -9.57
C ASP A 142 24.44 0.89 -9.04
N GLU A 143 25.46 1.01 -9.89
CA GLU A 143 26.85 0.69 -9.55
C GLU A 143 27.41 1.49 -8.35
N THR A 144 26.79 2.63 -8.02
CA THR A 144 27.14 3.45 -6.86
C THR A 144 26.36 3.06 -5.61
N GLY A 145 25.47 2.06 -5.71
CA GLY A 145 24.63 1.61 -4.62
C GLY A 145 23.44 2.52 -4.33
N ASN A 146 22.99 3.34 -5.29
CA ASN A 146 21.86 4.25 -5.12
C ASN A 146 20.66 3.88 -5.99
N SER A 147 19.46 4.18 -5.52
CA SER A 147 18.29 4.20 -6.40
C SER A 147 18.44 5.30 -7.45
N VAL A 148 18.12 4.98 -8.71
CA VAL A 148 18.21 5.93 -9.83
C VAL A 148 16.93 6.74 -9.93
N PRO A 149 16.93 8.06 -9.70
CA PRO A 149 15.73 8.89 -9.82
C PRO A 149 15.32 9.03 -11.30
N VAL A 150 14.01 9.21 -11.53
CA VAL A 150 13.48 9.56 -12.86
C VAL A 150 13.99 10.92 -13.31
N PHE A 151 14.20 11.84 -12.37
CA PHE A 151 14.70 13.18 -12.60
C PHE A 151 16.16 13.27 -12.16
N GLU A 152 17.09 13.49 -13.09
CA GLU A 152 18.54 13.47 -12.81
C GLU A 152 18.95 14.39 -11.65
N ASN A 153 18.29 15.54 -11.50
CA ASN A 153 18.60 16.54 -10.49
C ASN A 153 17.68 16.48 -9.24
N ASP A 154 16.83 15.46 -9.11
CA ASP A 154 15.97 15.31 -7.93
C ASP A 154 16.07 13.90 -7.31
N LEU A 155 16.82 13.81 -6.22
CA LEU A 155 17.00 12.58 -5.45
C LEU A 155 15.74 12.14 -4.69
N ASN A 156 14.67 12.94 -4.69
CA ASN A 156 13.46 12.62 -3.96
C ASN A 156 12.51 11.67 -4.69
N GLY A 157 12.86 11.26 -5.92
CA GLY A 157 12.12 10.30 -6.71
C GLY A 157 11.04 10.92 -7.61
N PRO A 158 10.17 10.10 -8.23
CA PRO A 158 10.17 8.63 -8.16
C PRO A 158 11.43 8.01 -8.79
N PHE A 159 11.61 6.69 -8.63
CA PHE A 159 12.81 5.96 -9.03
C PHE A 159 12.51 4.97 -10.16
N TRP A 160 13.47 4.73 -11.04
CA TRP A 160 13.35 3.68 -12.06
C TRP A 160 13.25 2.29 -11.39
N ALA A 161 12.27 1.49 -11.83
CA ALA A 161 12.06 0.14 -11.31
C ALA A 161 12.83 -0.93 -12.12
N ASP A 162 12.96 -0.74 -13.43
CA ASP A 162 13.61 -1.72 -14.31
C ASP A 162 14.93 -1.21 -14.88
N PRO A 163 16.08 -1.69 -14.39
CA PRO A 163 17.35 -1.49 -15.04
C PRO A 163 17.67 -2.59 -16.09
N LEU A 164 16.95 -3.74 -16.07
CA LEU A 164 17.42 -5.01 -16.67
C LEU A 164 16.80 -5.41 -18.01
N GLN A 165 15.77 -4.71 -18.53
CA GLN A 165 15.49 -4.85 -19.97
C GLN A 165 16.45 -3.93 -20.70
N GLU A 166 17.63 -4.46 -21.08
CA GLU A 166 18.66 -3.74 -21.85
C GLU A 166 18.09 -3.05 -23.10
N ASN A 167 17.01 -3.61 -23.66
CA ASN A 167 16.35 -3.10 -24.87
C ASN A 167 15.13 -2.19 -24.59
N SER A 168 14.78 -1.92 -23.33
CA SER A 168 13.67 -1.03 -23.00
C SER A 168 14.08 0.45 -23.09
N THR A 169 13.22 1.25 -23.71
CA THR A 169 13.45 2.69 -23.88
C THR A 169 12.83 3.51 -22.75
N TYR A 170 13.30 4.74 -22.57
CA TYR A 170 12.61 5.67 -21.67
C TYR A 170 11.34 6.19 -22.36
N PRO A 171 10.19 6.28 -21.65
CA PRO A 171 9.00 6.90 -22.22
C PRO A 171 9.25 8.39 -22.46
N THR A 172 8.64 8.95 -23.50
CA THR A 172 8.81 10.38 -23.86
C THR A 172 7.78 11.30 -23.22
N ARG A 173 6.60 10.76 -22.85
CA ARG A 173 5.48 11.57 -22.31
C ARG A 173 5.15 11.25 -20.86
N TYR A 174 4.79 10.01 -20.58
CA TYR A 174 4.37 9.57 -19.25
C TYR A 174 5.13 8.33 -18.80
N VAL A 175 5.60 8.32 -17.56
CA VAL A 175 6.19 7.15 -16.92
C VAL A 175 5.22 6.63 -15.86
N VAL A 176 4.73 5.40 -16.04
CA VAL A 176 3.89 4.75 -15.03
C VAL A 176 4.70 4.58 -13.76
N THR A 177 4.16 5.06 -12.63
CA THR A 177 4.86 5.14 -11.35
C THR A 177 4.04 4.42 -10.28
N LYS A 178 4.49 3.24 -9.83
CA LYS A 178 3.81 2.45 -8.81
C LYS A 178 3.77 3.17 -7.46
N THR A 179 2.58 3.27 -6.87
CA THR A 179 2.38 3.74 -5.49
C THR A 179 1.17 3.07 -4.83
N HIS A 180 1.29 2.79 -3.54
CA HIS A 180 0.25 2.33 -2.64
C HIS A 180 -0.08 3.38 -1.56
N CYS A 181 0.62 4.52 -1.58
CA CYS A 181 0.52 5.58 -0.57
C CYS A 181 0.75 5.05 0.86
N THR A 182 -0.28 5.12 1.71
CA THR A 182 -0.30 4.62 3.09
C THR A 182 -1.66 3.96 3.37
N GLY A 183 -1.93 3.54 4.60
CA GLY A 183 -3.26 3.04 4.99
C GLY A 183 -3.47 1.54 4.85
N TYR A 184 -2.44 0.79 4.44
CA TYR A 184 -2.59 -0.61 4.01
C TYR A 184 -1.77 -1.62 4.82
N CYS A 185 -1.15 -1.22 5.93
CA CYS A 185 -0.33 -2.12 6.75
C CYS A 185 -1.13 -3.36 7.20
N VAL A 186 -0.43 -4.48 7.40
CA VAL A 186 -0.98 -5.75 7.93
C VAL A 186 -0.77 -5.77 9.44
N SER A 187 -1.71 -6.35 10.20
CA SER A 187 -1.64 -6.47 11.68
C SER A 187 -1.24 -5.17 12.39
N CYS A 188 -1.83 -4.05 11.99
CA CYS A 188 -1.59 -2.74 12.57
C CYS A 188 -2.91 -2.16 13.10
N GLY A 189 -2.84 -1.43 14.22
CA GLY A 189 -3.99 -0.76 14.81
C GLY A 189 -4.50 0.41 13.94
N PRO A 190 -5.72 0.93 14.25
CA PRO A 190 -6.35 2.02 13.50
C PRO A 190 -5.50 3.28 13.39
N ASP A 191 -4.62 3.56 14.36
CA ASP A 191 -3.72 4.72 14.32
C ASP A 191 -2.72 4.69 13.14
N LYS A 192 -2.50 3.51 12.54
CA LYS A 192 -1.61 3.34 11.39
C LYS A 192 -2.30 3.40 10.05
N TYR A 193 -3.58 3.01 9.98
CA TYR A 193 -4.29 2.93 8.70
C TYR A 193 -5.37 4.01 8.50
N VAL A 194 -5.89 4.60 9.57
CA VAL A 194 -6.79 5.76 9.47
C VAL A 194 -5.98 6.99 9.05
N ASN A 195 -6.33 7.55 7.90
CA ASN A 195 -5.67 8.70 7.32
C ASN A 195 -6.70 9.77 6.95
N THR A 196 -6.27 11.03 6.91
CA THR A 196 -7.02 12.11 6.28
C THR A 196 -6.63 12.19 4.80
N PRO A 197 -7.42 12.85 3.93
CA PRO A 197 -7.03 13.07 2.54
C PRO A 197 -5.64 13.74 2.42
N TYR A 198 -5.33 14.69 3.31
CA TYR A 198 -4.05 15.37 3.33
C TYR A 198 -2.89 14.43 3.70
N SER A 199 -3.00 13.64 4.78
CA SER A 199 -1.94 12.70 5.15
C SER A 199 -1.76 11.61 4.11
N PHE A 200 -2.86 11.18 3.48
CA PHE A 200 -2.85 10.21 2.39
C PHE A 200 -2.11 10.73 1.15
N LEU A 201 -2.45 11.94 0.67
CA LEU A 201 -1.76 12.58 -0.45
C LEU A 201 -0.26 12.75 -0.15
N HIS A 202 0.08 13.25 1.04
CA HIS A 202 1.48 13.42 1.42
C HIS A 202 2.24 12.08 1.41
N SER A 203 1.60 10.99 1.82
CA SER A 203 2.16 9.65 1.68
C SER A 203 2.24 9.16 0.23
N CYS A 204 1.31 9.52 -0.65
CA CYS A 204 1.40 9.22 -2.08
C CYS A 204 2.59 9.92 -2.76
N LEU A 205 2.95 11.11 -2.28
CA LEU A 205 4.12 11.89 -2.72
C LEU A 205 5.42 11.48 -2.04
N SER A 206 5.35 10.54 -1.10
CA SER A 206 6.50 10.05 -0.35
C SER A 206 6.93 8.68 -0.85
N GLY A 207 8.22 8.40 -0.67
CA GLY A 207 8.82 7.13 -1.04
C GLY A 207 10.04 6.81 -0.18
N HIS A 208 10.73 5.74 -0.56
CA HIS A 208 12.02 5.40 0.01
C HIS A 208 13.03 5.21 -1.11
N ARG A 209 14.14 5.94 -1.07
CA ARG A 209 15.30 5.63 -1.90
C ARG A 209 16.20 4.64 -1.17
N GLY A 210 16.78 3.71 -1.92
CA GLY A 210 17.83 2.83 -1.44
C GLY A 210 19.19 3.49 -1.58
N HIS A 211 20.05 3.23 -0.59
CA HIS A 211 21.44 3.68 -0.56
C HIS A 211 22.28 2.60 0.13
N LEU A 212 23.38 2.16 -0.47
CA LEU A 212 24.37 1.33 0.22
C LEU A 212 25.27 2.23 1.06
N ASP A 213 25.32 1.97 2.36
CA ASP A 213 26.29 2.65 3.23
C ASP A 213 27.73 2.14 2.98
N THR A 214 28.69 2.68 3.71
CA THR A 214 30.11 2.32 3.59
C THR A 214 30.41 0.84 3.91
N THR A 215 29.47 0.12 4.53
CA THR A 215 29.58 -1.33 4.80
C THR A 215 28.95 -2.18 3.71
N GLY A 216 28.34 -1.56 2.70
CA GLY A 216 27.53 -2.24 1.70
C GLY A 216 26.14 -2.63 2.21
N THR A 217 25.72 -2.13 3.38
CA THR A 217 24.39 -2.40 3.92
C THR A 217 23.37 -1.47 3.28
N ARG A 218 22.26 -2.04 2.83
CA ARG A 218 21.17 -1.29 2.21
C ARG A 218 20.39 -0.47 3.25
N GLN A 219 20.45 0.84 3.11
CA GLN A 219 19.68 1.81 3.88
C GLN A 219 18.44 2.26 3.10
N LYS A 220 17.34 2.47 3.81
CA LYS A 220 16.11 3.09 3.27
C LYS A 220 16.05 4.54 3.73
N VAL A 221 16.11 5.48 2.79
CA VAL A 221 16.01 6.92 3.09
C VAL A 221 14.66 7.44 2.60
N ARG A 222 13.85 7.95 3.54
CA ARG A 222 12.54 8.54 3.21
C ARG A 222 12.74 9.81 2.40
N VAL A 223 11.95 9.96 1.35
CA VAL A 223 11.97 11.10 0.42
C VAL A 223 10.55 11.53 0.09
N THR A 224 10.40 12.76 -0.40
CA THR A 224 9.12 13.34 -0.83
C THR A 224 9.34 14.27 -2.00
N TYR A 225 8.51 14.17 -3.05
CA TYR A 225 8.58 15.03 -4.24
C TYR A 225 7.34 15.93 -4.37
N SER A 226 7.46 16.99 -5.18
CA SER A 226 6.39 17.98 -5.38
C SER A 226 5.17 17.35 -6.08
N PRO A 227 3.93 17.67 -5.64
CA PRO A 227 2.70 17.24 -6.33
C PRO A 227 2.61 17.71 -7.77
N GLU A 228 3.20 18.86 -8.12
CA GLU A 228 3.19 19.43 -9.47
C GLU A 228 3.85 18.52 -10.52
N LYS A 229 4.63 17.52 -10.08
CA LYS A 229 5.25 16.54 -10.96
C LYS A 229 4.25 15.50 -11.45
N ILE A 230 3.16 15.28 -10.73
CA ILE A 230 2.16 14.26 -11.05
C ILE A 230 1.10 14.84 -11.97
N HIS A 231 0.89 14.18 -13.11
CA HIS A 231 0.03 14.73 -14.15
C HIS A 231 -1.18 13.88 -14.48
N ARG A 232 -1.16 12.58 -14.15
CA ARG A 232 -2.25 11.62 -14.37
C ARG A 232 -2.20 10.51 -13.33
N ALA A 233 -3.31 9.81 -13.15
CA ALA A 233 -3.37 8.62 -12.32
C ALA A 233 -4.20 7.51 -12.96
N ILE A 234 -3.77 6.27 -12.75
CA ILE A 234 -4.57 5.07 -12.90
C ILE A 234 -4.98 4.67 -11.48
N HIS A 235 -6.28 4.64 -11.22
CA HIS A 235 -6.86 4.12 -9.97
C HIS A 235 -7.25 2.67 -10.20
N LEU A 236 -6.38 1.73 -9.79
CA LEU A 236 -6.60 0.30 -9.96
C LEU A 236 -7.44 -0.25 -8.81
N ILE A 237 -8.58 -0.84 -9.16
CA ILE A 237 -9.56 -1.46 -8.28
C ILE A 237 -9.64 -2.94 -8.63
N ARG A 238 -9.68 -3.80 -7.62
CA ARG A 238 -9.86 -5.24 -7.76
C ARG A 238 -11.07 -5.66 -6.93
N ASN A 239 -11.72 -6.76 -7.27
CA ASN A 239 -12.76 -7.35 -6.44
C ASN A 239 -12.31 -7.41 -4.97
N PRO A 240 -13.11 -6.88 -4.02
CA PRO A 240 -12.69 -6.76 -2.62
C PRO A 240 -12.39 -8.12 -1.99
N PHE A 241 -13.18 -9.15 -2.28
CA PHE A 241 -12.94 -10.50 -1.77
C PHE A 241 -11.62 -11.08 -2.28
N ASP A 242 -11.37 -10.93 -3.58
CA ASP A 242 -10.16 -11.45 -4.20
C ASP A 242 -8.90 -10.70 -3.73
N ASN A 243 -9.02 -9.40 -3.50
CA ASN A 243 -7.93 -8.60 -2.94
C ASN A 243 -7.57 -9.04 -1.51
N ILE A 244 -8.56 -9.22 -0.62
CA ILE A 244 -8.29 -9.59 0.78
C ILE A 244 -7.62 -10.98 0.85
N VAL A 245 -8.08 -11.96 0.07
CA VAL A 245 -7.44 -13.29 0.03
C VAL A 245 -6.06 -13.21 -0.63
N SER A 246 -5.89 -12.39 -1.67
CA SER A 246 -4.57 -12.18 -2.26
C SER A 246 -3.57 -11.51 -1.31
N ARG A 247 -4.03 -10.69 -0.35
CA ARG A 247 -3.20 -10.12 0.71
C ARG A 247 -2.81 -11.17 1.75
N TYR A 248 -3.73 -12.08 2.09
CA TYR A 248 -3.43 -13.22 2.94
C TYR A 248 -2.28 -14.07 2.37
N HIS A 249 -2.32 -14.41 1.07
CA HIS A 249 -1.25 -15.16 0.42
C HIS A 249 0.10 -14.42 0.40
N LEU A 250 0.09 -13.09 0.30
CA LEU A 250 1.31 -12.30 0.43
C LEU A 250 1.87 -12.37 1.86
N GLU A 251 1.02 -12.19 2.87
CA GLU A 251 1.45 -12.29 4.27
C GLU A 251 2.02 -13.68 4.55
N GLN A 252 1.36 -14.74 4.07
CA GLN A 252 1.88 -16.11 4.11
C GLN A 252 3.31 -16.22 3.55
N HIS A 253 3.54 -15.71 2.35
CA HIS A 253 4.87 -15.70 1.73
C HIS A 253 5.89 -14.90 2.55
N GLN A 254 5.49 -13.75 3.08
CA GLN A 254 6.35 -12.89 3.88
C GLN A 254 6.72 -13.52 5.23
N ARG A 255 5.78 -14.19 5.91
CA ARG A 255 6.04 -14.94 7.15
C ARG A 255 7.02 -16.07 6.90
N MET A 256 6.77 -16.87 5.86
CA MET A 256 7.66 -17.96 5.47
C MET A 256 9.09 -17.46 5.22
N LYS A 257 9.26 -16.32 4.53
CA LYS A 257 10.58 -15.71 4.30
C LYS A 257 11.24 -15.18 5.57
N ARG A 258 10.46 -14.61 6.50
CA ARG A 258 10.97 -13.94 7.70
C ARG A 258 11.38 -14.90 8.81
N ASP A 259 10.56 -15.89 9.09
CA ASP A 259 10.70 -16.75 10.27
C ASP A 259 10.48 -18.24 9.96
N GLY A 260 10.21 -18.62 8.70
CA GLY A 260 9.98 -20.00 8.30
C GLY A 260 8.61 -20.54 8.75
N THR A 261 7.71 -19.68 9.23
CA THR A 261 6.36 -20.10 9.62
C THR A 261 5.52 -20.35 8.36
N GLU A 262 5.21 -21.62 8.11
CA GLU A 262 4.29 -22.03 7.06
C GLU A 262 2.84 -21.82 7.55
N MET A 263 2.07 -21.00 6.83
CA MET A 263 0.60 -20.98 6.96
C MET A 263 0.01 -21.80 5.79
N PRO A 264 -1.13 -22.51 5.93
CA PRO A 264 -1.72 -23.26 4.82
C PRO A 264 -2.32 -22.34 3.75
N SER A 265 -2.04 -22.52 2.46
CA SER A 265 -2.65 -21.70 1.38
C SER A 265 -4.12 -22.04 1.09
N THR A 266 -4.86 -22.61 2.05
CA THR A 266 -6.23 -23.10 1.88
C THR A 266 -7.25 -22.10 2.43
N LYS A 267 -8.54 -22.35 2.15
CA LYS A 267 -9.65 -21.62 2.76
C LYS A 267 -9.58 -21.67 4.28
N GLU A 268 -9.28 -22.81 4.88
CA GLU A 268 -9.17 -22.99 6.33
C GLU A 268 -8.01 -22.17 6.90
N GLY A 269 -6.85 -22.19 6.22
CA GLY A 269 -5.70 -21.36 6.60
C GLY A 269 -6.02 -19.86 6.59
N PHE A 270 -6.80 -19.41 5.60
CA PHE A 270 -7.32 -18.04 5.56
C PHE A 270 -8.29 -17.75 6.72
N ARG A 271 -9.22 -18.66 7.04
CA ARG A 271 -10.14 -18.48 8.16
C ARG A 271 -9.42 -18.33 9.49
N ASP A 272 -8.42 -19.17 9.74
CA ASP A 272 -7.66 -19.13 10.99
C ASP A 272 -6.82 -17.86 11.08
N TYR A 273 -6.20 -17.45 9.97
CA TYR A 273 -5.54 -16.14 9.87
C TYR A 273 -6.49 -14.99 10.22
N CYS A 274 -7.70 -14.96 9.64
CA CYS A 274 -8.67 -13.91 9.92
C CYS A 274 -9.11 -13.87 11.39
N LYS A 275 -9.30 -15.03 12.03
CA LYS A 275 -9.64 -15.09 13.45
C LYS A 275 -8.52 -14.50 14.30
N ASP A 276 -7.28 -14.83 13.99
CA ASP A 276 -6.11 -14.35 14.73
C ASP A 276 -5.95 -12.84 14.60
N VAL A 277 -6.01 -12.30 13.37
CA VAL A 277 -5.92 -10.85 13.13
C VAL A 277 -7.06 -10.09 13.77
N ASN A 278 -8.31 -10.57 13.63
CA ASN A 278 -9.47 -9.93 14.25
C ASN A 278 -9.33 -9.90 15.78
N LYS A 279 -8.83 -10.98 16.39
CA LYS A 279 -8.62 -11.06 17.84
C LYS A 279 -7.49 -10.13 18.30
N GLU A 280 -6.40 -10.06 17.56
CA GLU A 280 -5.25 -9.20 17.86
C GLU A 280 -5.66 -7.71 17.87
N LEU A 281 -6.46 -7.29 16.89
CA LEU A 281 -6.80 -5.88 16.68
C LEU A 281 -8.05 -5.42 17.45
N GLN A 282 -8.86 -6.34 17.99
CA GLN A 282 -10.16 -6.03 18.60
C GLN A 282 -10.10 -4.92 19.65
N HIS A 283 -9.06 -4.92 20.51
CA HIS A 283 -8.93 -3.89 21.55
C HIS A 283 -8.71 -2.51 20.94
N ASP A 284 -7.74 -2.40 20.04
CA ASP A 284 -7.33 -1.14 19.41
C ASP A 284 -8.46 -0.56 18.54
N GLU A 285 -9.23 -1.44 17.89
CA GLU A 285 -10.43 -1.07 17.14
C GLU A 285 -11.52 -0.56 18.06
N HIS A 286 -11.84 -1.28 19.14
CA HIS A 286 -12.90 -0.86 20.07
C HIS A 286 -12.63 0.50 20.74
N VAL A 287 -11.36 0.85 20.98
CA VAL A 287 -11.01 2.16 21.57
C VAL A 287 -10.79 3.28 20.54
N SER A 288 -10.81 2.94 19.24
CA SER A 288 -10.62 3.91 18.17
C SER A 288 -11.87 4.76 17.96
N LYS A 289 -11.67 6.06 17.72
CA LYS A 289 -12.78 6.98 17.40
C LYS A 289 -13.42 6.74 16.04
N VAL A 290 -12.74 6.00 15.16
CA VAL A 290 -13.20 5.74 13.80
C VAL A 290 -14.09 4.50 13.73
N TRP A 291 -13.81 3.53 14.60
CA TRP A 291 -14.64 2.36 14.81
C TRP A 291 -15.74 2.68 15.81
N ASP A 292 -16.69 3.52 15.38
CA ASP A 292 -17.86 3.76 16.21
C ASP A 292 -18.68 2.46 16.38
N THR A 293 -19.64 2.51 17.31
CA THR A 293 -20.52 1.36 17.58
C THR A 293 -21.22 0.84 16.33
N TYR A 294 -21.53 1.71 15.36
CA TYR A 294 -22.20 1.34 14.13
C TYR A 294 -21.28 0.55 13.19
N ILE A 295 -20.07 1.06 12.90
CA ILE A 295 -19.07 0.37 12.08
C ILE A 295 -18.68 -0.96 12.70
N PHE A 296 -18.46 -1.00 14.02
CA PHE A 296 -18.15 -2.23 14.71
C PHE A 296 -19.26 -3.27 14.56
N HIS A 297 -20.54 -2.88 14.67
CA HIS A 297 -21.66 -3.80 14.50
C HIS A 297 -21.81 -4.33 13.08
N LEU A 298 -21.49 -3.54 12.06
CA LEU A 298 -21.51 -3.99 10.66
C LEU A 298 -20.44 -5.04 10.38
N LEU A 299 -19.30 -4.95 11.05
CA LEU A 299 -18.08 -5.67 10.70
C LEU A 299 -17.71 -6.82 11.65
N LYS A 300 -18.26 -6.87 12.87
CA LYS A 300 -17.89 -7.86 13.90
C LYS A 300 -17.97 -9.33 13.46
N ASP A 301 -18.83 -9.65 12.49
CA ASP A 301 -19.08 -11.00 11.99
C ASP A 301 -18.51 -11.18 10.56
N VAL A 302 -17.60 -10.29 10.14
CA VAL A 302 -16.88 -10.36 8.86
C VAL A 302 -15.46 -10.91 9.10
N PRO A 303 -15.05 -11.98 8.39
CA PRO A 303 -13.67 -12.46 8.42
C PRO A 303 -12.70 -11.38 7.94
N CYS A 304 -11.61 -11.16 8.68
CA CYS A 304 -10.60 -10.15 8.34
C CYS A 304 -11.23 -8.74 8.19
N HIS A 305 -12.14 -8.37 9.09
CA HIS A 305 -12.94 -7.15 8.96
C HIS A 305 -12.10 -5.87 8.83
N SER A 306 -10.93 -5.84 9.49
CA SER A 306 -10.01 -4.71 9.42
C SER A 306 -9.47 -4.51 8.00
N ASP A 307 -9.28 -5.59 7.23
CA ASP A 307 -8.83 -5.50 5.84
C ASP A 307 -9.92 -4.95 4.91
N PHE A 308 -11.18 -5.34 5.09
CA PHE A 308 -12.30 -4.75 4.36
C PHE A 308 -12.48 -3.26 4.68
N PHE A 309 -12.33 -2.88 5.96
CA PHE A 309 -12.33 -1.48 6.36
C PHE A 309 -11.17 -0.71 5.68
N ARG A 310 -9.94 -1.23 5.75
CA ARG A 310 -8.76 -0.63 5.11
C ARG A 310 -8.94 -0.49 3.60
N TYR A 311 -9.46 -1.53 2.95
CA TYR A 311 -9.73 -1.53 1.51
C TYR A 311 -10.65 -0.36 1.13
N ILE A 312 -11.83 -0.26 1.75
CA ILE A 312 -12.80 0.75 1.34
C ILE A 312 -12.35 2.17 1.71
N GLN A 313 -11.71 2.33 2.88
CA GLN A 313 -11.18 3.61 3.30
C GLN A 313 -10.04 4.09 2.39
N TRP A 314 -9.16 3.19 1.96
CA TRP A 314 -8.08 3.52 1.04
C TRP A 314 -8.63 4.00 -0.31
N HIS A 315 -9.65 3.31 -0.84
CA HIS A 315 -10.29 3.72 -2.10
C HIS A 315 -11.05 5.05 -1.96
N ASN A 316 -11.73 5.30 -0.84
CA ASN A 316 -12.32 6.62 -0.53
C ASN A 316 -11.26 7.73 -0.57
N LEU A 317 -10.13 7.53 0.09
CA LEU A 317 -9.05 8.53 0.13
C LEU A 317 -8.41 8.73 -1.23
N ALA A 318 -8.18 7.66 -1.99
CA ALA A 318 -7.66 7.75 -3.34
C ALA A 318 -8.59 8.57 -4.25
N SER A 319 -9.89 8.29 -4.24
CA SER A 319 -10.87 9.07 -5.02
C SER A 319 -10.91 10.54 -4.62
N THR A 320 -10.94 10.85 -3.31
CA THR A 320 -10.93 12.25 -2.84
C THR A 320 -9.62 12.95 -3.24
N VAL A 321 -8.47 12.31 -3.07
CA VAL A 321 -7.18 12.93 -3.44
C VAL A 321 -7.10 13.20 -4.95
N LEU A 322 -7.52 12.24 -5.78
CA LEU A 322 -7.46 12.39 -7.23
C LEU A 322 -8.46 13.42 -7.75
N ASN A 323 -9.69 13.40 -7.26
CA ASN A 323 -10.78 14.22 -7.80
C ASN A 323 -10.92 15.59 -7.16
N GLU A 324 -10.60 15.75 -5.87
CA GLU A 324 -10.84 16.99 -5.14
C GLU A 324 -9.55 17.80 -4.89
N PHE A 325 -8.46 17.11 -4.53
CA PHE A 325 -7.20 17.77 -4.15
C PHE A 325 -6.26 17.98 -5.33
N MET A 326 -6.01 16.94 -6.13
CA MET A 326 -5.07 16.98 -7.26
C MET A 326 -5.75 17.43 -8.55
N GLN A 327 -7.02 17.06 -8.75
CA GLN A 327 -7.80 17.38 -9.95
C GLN A 327 -7.09 16.99 -11.26
N ILE A 328 -6.39 15.85 -11.24
CA ILE A 328 -5.65 15.33 -12.39
C ILE A 328 -6.49 14.31 -13.16
N PRO A 329 -6.31 14.17 -14.49
CA PRO A 329 -6.94 13.13 -15.26
C PRO A 329 -6.69 11.75 -14.64
N THR A 330 -7.78 11.03 -14.40
CA THR A 330 -7.77 9.72 -13.74
C THR A 330 -8.46 8.68 -14.61
N TYR A 331 -7.81 7.54 -14.81
CA TYR A 331 -8.41 6.35 -15.42
C TYR A 331 -8.68 5.30 -14.35
N THR A 332 -9.95 5.00 -14.10
CA THR A 332 -10.34 3.92 -13.19
C THR A 332 -10.23 2.58 -13.91
N LEU A 333 -9.31 1.74 -13.44
CA LEU A 333 -9.07 0.42 -14.01
C LEU A 333 -9.63 -0.64 -13.07
N HIS A 334 -10.56 -1.45 -13.55
CA HIS A 334 -11.02 -2.66 -12.86
C HIS A 334 -10.16 -3.84 -13.31
N TYR A 335 -9.51 -4.52 -12.36
CA TYR A 335 -8.55 -5.60 -12.67
C TYR A 335 -9.20 -6.74 -13.47
N GLU A 336 -10.45 -7.06 -13.17
CA GLU A 336 -11.24 -8.11 -13.81
C GLU A 336 -11.58 -7.79 -15.28
N ASN A 337 -11.37 -6.55 -15.74
CA ASN A 337 -11.48 -6.22 -17.15
C ASN A 337 -10.38 -6.91 -17.98
N PHE A 338 -9.23 -7.23 -17.39
CA PHE A 338 -8.22 -8.06 -18.08
C PHE A 338 -8.72 -9.47 -18.37
N GLU A 339 -9.64 -10.02 -17.56
CA GLU A 339 -10.23 -11.33 -17.81
C GLU A 339 -11.28 -11.28 -18.93
N SER A 340 -12.18 -10.30 -18.87
CA SER A 340 -13.36 -10.25 -19.75
C SER A 340 -13.13 -9.52 -21.09
N ARG A 341 -12.17 -8.60 -21.14
CA ARG A 341 -11.88 -7.72 -22.30
C ARG A 341 -10.42 -7.30 -22.33
N PHE A 342 -9.55 -8.30 -22.40
CA PHE A 342 -8.10 -8.14 -22.22
C PHE A 342 -7.49 -7.09 -23.16
N ASN A 343 -7.66 -7.26 -24.48
CA ASN A 343 -7.02 -6.43 -25.49
C ASN A 343 -7.51 -4.98 -25.42
N GLU A 344 -8.81 -4.77 -25.21
CA GLU A 344 -9.43 -3.46 -25.06
C GLU A 344 -8.87 -2.75 -23.82
N THR A 345 -8.86 -3.44 -22.68
CA THR A 345 -8.36 -2.88 -21.41
C THR A 345 -6.88 -2.53 -21.50
N ALA A 346 -6.07 -3.44 -22.03
CA ALA A 346 -4.64 -3.22 -22.23
C ALA A 346 -4.38 -2.00 -23.14
N LYS A 347 -5.15 -1.88 -24.23
CA LYS A 347 -5.07 -0.74 -25.14
C LYS A 347 -5.50 0.57 -24.47
N GLU A 348 -6.60 0.58 -23.73
CA GLU A 348 -7.07 1.77 -22.99
C GLU A 348 -6.03 2.28 -22.00
N VAL A 349 -5.34 1.37 -21.30
CA VAL A 349 -4.24 1.72 -20.39
C VAL A 349 -3.08 2.38 -21.13
N LEU A 350 -2.64 1.82 -22.26
CA LEU A 350 -1.57 2.42 -23.06
C LEU A 350 -1.97 3.75 -23.67
N ASP A 351 -3.20 3.85 -24.20
CA ASP A 351 -3.74 5.07 -24.80
C ASP A 351 -3.85 6.20 -23.74
N PHE A 352 -4.29 5.88 -22.51
CA PHE A 352 -4.32 6.83 -21.40
C PHE A 352 -2.92 7.34 -20.99
N LEU A 353 -1.91 6.48 -21.09
CA LEU A 353 -0.51 6.81 -20.83
C LEU A 353 0.19 7.42 -22.06
N GLU A 354 -0.49 7.51 -23.20
CA GLU A 354 0.08 7.98 -24.47
C GLU A 354 1.34 7.20 -24.87
N LEU A 355 1.30 5.88 -24.66
CA LEU A 355 2.35 4.94 -25.02
C LEU A 355 1.98 4.20 -26.29
N GLU A 356 2.95 4.04 -27.20
CA GLU A 356 2.78 3.21 -28.39
C GLU A 356 2.89 1.73 -28.01
N GLN A 357 1.98 0.91 -28.54
CA GLN A 357 2.11 -0.54 -28.46
C GLN A 357 3.12 -1.00 -29.51
N VAL A 358 4.32 -1.41 -29.08
CA VAL A 358 5.38 -1.92 -29.97
C VAL A 358 5.57 -3.43 -29.89
N GLN A 359 4.94 -4.09 -28.91
CA GLN A 359 4.93 -5.55 -28.76
C GLN A 359 3.50 -6.09 -28.55
N HIS A 360 3.35 -7.40 -28.70
CA HIS A 360 2.11 -8.08 -28.31
C HIS A 360 1.93 -8.04 -26.79
N PHE A 361 0.67 -7.97 -26.35
CA PHE A 361 0.36 -8.04 -24.92
C PHE A 361 0.79 -9.39 -24.34
N PRO A 362 1.37 -9.43 -23.13
CA PRO A 362 1.68 -10.68 -22.46
C PRO A 362 0.39 -11.44 -22.12
N GLU A 363 0.48 -12.75 -21.93
CA GLU A 363 -0.67 -13.56 -21.52
C GLU A 363 -1.17 -13.15 -20.13
N PHE A 364 -2.49 -13.00 -19.98
CA PHE A 364 -3.14 -12.81 -18.69
C PHE A 364 -3.46 -14.16 -18.06
N VAL A 365 -2.90 -14.42 -16.88
CA VAL A 365 -3.13 -15.68 -16.16
C VAL A 365 -4.44 -15.62 -15.40
N LEU A 366 -5.43 -16.36 -15.89
CA LEU A 366 -6.74 -16.54 -15.23
C LEU A 366 -6.62 -17.37 -13.94
N GLY A 367 -7.65 -17.30 -13.09
CA GLY A 367 -7.86 -18.26 -12.01
C GLY A 367 -7.49 -17.81 -10.60
N LYS A 368 -7.35 -16.49 -10.36
CA LYS A 368 -7.21 -15.92 -9.00
C LYS A 368 -8.51 -15.30 -8.51
N GLN A 369 -9.58 -16.09 -8.61
CA GLN A 369 -10.89 -15.80 -8.02
C GLN A 369 -10.98 -16.58 -6.71
N TYR A 370 -11.32 -15.90 -5.62
CA TYR A 370 -11.32 -16.41 -4.25
C TYR A 370 -12.69 -16.25 -3.58
N GLN A 371 -13.75 -16.14 -4.38
CA GLN A 371 -15.12 -15.99 -3.89
C GLN A 371 -15.58 -17.13 -3.00
N ASP A 372 -15.01 -18.32 -3.17
CA ASP A 372 -15.29 -19.52 -2.39
C ASP A 372 -14.66 -19.50 -0.98
N TYR A 373 -13.77 -18.54 -0.69
CA TYR A 373 -13.19 -18.35 0.64
C TYR A 373 -14.19 -17.78 1.65
N PHE A 374 -15.32 -17.24 1.17
CA PHE A 374 -16.37 -16.62 1.97
C PHE A 374 -17.67 -17.41 1.85
N GLU A 375 -18.42 -17.47 2.96
CA GLU A 375 -19.79 -17.98 2.94
C GLU A 375 -20.75 -16.92 2.37
N GLU A 376 -21.90 -17.33 1.84
CA GLU A 376 -22.85 -16.41 1.22
C GLU A 376 -23.37 -15.35 2.21
N ASP A 377 -23.61 -15.70 3.47
CA ASP A 377 -24.05 -14.76 4.49
C ASP A 377 -22.95 -13.75 4.88
N GLU A 378 -21.68 -14.16 4.83
CA GLU A 378 -20.54 -13.25 5.00
C GLU A 378 -20.43 -12.28 3.84
N LYS A 379 -20.67 -12.73 2.60
CA LYS A 379 -20.69 -11.87 1.41
C LYS A 379 -21.76 -10.78 1.50
N VAL A 380 -22.95 -11.13 2.00
CA VAL A 380 -24.03 -10.16 2.28
C VAL A 380 -23.57 -9.13 3.33
N ARG A 381 -22.98 -9.57 4.44
CA ARG A 381 -22.47 -8.66 5.49
C ARG A 381 -21.37 -7.73 4.96
N VAL A 382 -20.45 -8.24 4.16
CA VAL A 382 -19.41 -7.44 3.50
C VAL A 382 -20.03 -6.40 2.58
N LYS A 383 -21.02 -6.77 1.76
CA LYS A 383 -21.77 -5.84 0.89
C LYS A 383 -22.38 -4.69 1.69
N GLU A 384 -23.09 -5.00 2.77
CA GLU A 384 -23.73 -4.01 3.63
C GLU A 384 -22.72 -3.07 4.30
N ALA A 385 -21.62 -3.64 4.83
CA ALA A 385 -20.56 -2.90 5.46
C ALA A 385 -19.86 -1.95 4.48
N LEU A 386 -19.44 -2.44 3.31
CA LEU A 386 -18.77 -1.64 2.29
C LEU A 386 -19.70 -0.56 1.73
N ARG A 387 -20.97 -0.88 1.46
CA ARG A 387 -21.97 0.12 1.03
C ARG A 387 -22.13 1.25 2.03
N SER A 388 -22.11 0.93 3.32
CA SER A 388 -22.28 1.92 4.39
C SER A 388 -21.06 2.82 4.58
N MET A 389 -19.86 2.32 4.30
CA MET A 389 -18.59 3.04 4.51
C MET A 389 -18.05 3.72 3.24
N ALA A 390 -18.48 3.27 2.06
CA ALA A 390 -18.02 3.81 0.80
C ALA A 390 -18.51 5.24 0.57
N SER A 391 -17.65 6.09 0.02
CA SER A 391 -18.10 7.32 -0.63
C SER A 391 -18.99 6.96 -1.82
N ILE A 392 -19.82 7.91 -2.29
CA ILE A 392 -20.66 7.70 -3.47
C ILE A 392 -19.81 7.27 -4.68
N GLU A 393 -18.65 7.89 -4.86
CA GLU A 393 -17.73 7.59 -5.96
C GLU A 393 -17.14 6.18 -5.81
N THR A 394 -16.63 5.85 -4.64
CA THR A 394 -16.08 4.52 -4.37
C THR A 394 -17.14 3.45 -4.56
N TRP A 395 -18.35 3.64 -4.02
CA TRP A 395 -19.45 2.68 -4.15
C TRP A 395 -19.82 2.45 -5.61
N ARG A 396 -19.91 3.52 -6.42
CA ARG A 396 -20.19 3.39 -7.86
C ARG A 396 -19.19 2.45 -8.54
N ASN A 397 -17.93 2.52 -8.14
CA ASN A 397 -16.85 1.71 -8.71
C ASN A 397 -16.78 0.29 -8.13
N VAL A 398 -17.31 0.01 -6.93
CA VAL A 398 -17.22 -1.35 -6.34
C VAL A 398 -18.54 -2.12 -6.30
N GLN A 399 -19.69 -1.47 -6.49
CA GLN A 399 -21.00 -2.10 -6.30
C GLN A 399 -21.25 -3.32 -7.20
N HIS A 400 -20.71 -3.31 -8.42
CA HIS A 400 -20.91 -4.38 -9.40
C HIS A 400 -20.26 -5.70 -8.97
N TYR A 401 -19.25 -5.66 -8.09
CA TYR A 401 -18.68 -6.88 -7.48
C TYR A 401 -19.66 -7.59 -6.54
N PHE A 402 -20.80 -6.96 -6.24
CA PHE A 402 -21.85 -7.49 -5.38
C PHE A 402 -23.15 -7.81 -6.13
N ASP A 403 -23.12 -7.82 -7.46
CA ASP A 403 -24.23 -8.26 -8.29
C ASP A 403 -24.44 -9.77 -8.08
N GLY A 404 -25.69 -10.18 -7.88
CA GLY A 404 -26.04 -11.57 -7.56
C GLY A 404 -25.91 -11.98 -6.09
N ILE A 405 -25.37 -11.11 -5.22
CA ILE A 405 -25.40 -11.33 -3.77
C ILE A 405 -26.73 -10.76 -3.23
N GLU A 406 -27.69 -11.64 -2.97
CA GLU A 406 -29.01 -11.33 -2.42
C GLU A 406 -29.02 -11.43 -0.88
N ALA A 407 -29.81 -10.57 -0.23
CA ALA A 407 -29.89 -10.46 1.23
C ALA A 407 -30.88 -11.46 1.85
#